data_AF-A0A382XGC5-F1
#
_entry.id   AF-A0A382XGC5-F1
#
_cell.length_a   1.000
_cell.length_b   1.000
_cell.length_c   1.000
_cell.angle_alpha   90.00
_cell.angle_beta   90.00
_cell.angle_gamma   90.00
#
_symmetry.space_group_name_H-M   'P 1'
#
loop_
_entity.id
_entity.type
_entity.pdbx_description
1 polymer ?
#
loop_
_entity_poly.entity_id
_entity_poly.type
_entity_poly.pdbx_seq_one_letter_code
_entity_poly.pdbx_strand_id
1 'polypeptide(L)'
;GNVCRSPMAEGLFKNLVDQNKADLIVISAGVGAQNGQPPSENAIRAMQDLDIDISPQRSMMMTAALASEADMIIGMTHGHNDMVNLMFPHTAEKTFLLREFDDSLPLHEREISDPIGCSYEIYCQCRDQIREGIDSLLKFIQKNNGLITGSTQQMVEMALGADHAGYGLKKILANYLGEKGIAYADFGCNSEDKADYPDFAREVAQTVADGQSRLGLLICNTGIGMSMSANKVPGVRAALAHDEQTARLTRQHNNANVLCLGAAATDEAL
;
A
#
# COMPACT_ATOMS: atom_id res chain seq x y z
N GLY A 1 18.01 16.83 10.88
CA GLY A 1 17.98 17.90 11.90
C GLY A 1 16.61 18.48 12.20
N ASN A 2 15.57 18.27 11.38
CA ASN A 2 14.21 18.81 11.60
C ASN A 2 14.13 20.34 11.77
N VAL A 3 14.92 21.06 10.95
CA VAL A 3 14.96 22.53 10.93
C VAL A 3 14.79 23.14 9.53
N CYS A 4 14.79 22.32 8.46
CA CYS A 4 14.64 22.80 7.09
C CYS A 4 13.56 22.01 6.35
N ARG A 5 13.93 20.87 5.75
CA ARG A 5 13.06 20.05 4.88
C ARG A 5 11.77 19.57 5.56
N SER A 6 11.88 18.88 6.70
CA SER A 6 10.70 18.29 7.34
C SER A 6 9.73 19.33 7.95
N PRO A 7 10.17 20.47 8.52
CA PRO A 7 9.29 21.59 8.86
C PRO A 7 8.55 22.21 7.66
N MET A 8 9.24 22.41 6.52
CA MET A 8 8.60 22.89 5.30
C MET A 8 7.53 21.89 4.81
N ALA A 9 7.84 20.59 4.83
CA ALA A 9 6.89 19.54 4.48
C ALA A 9 5.66 19.52 5.41
N GLU A 10 5.85 19.63 6.73
CA GLU A 10 4.75 19.72 7.68
C GLU A 10 3.86 20.95 7.42
N GLY A 11 4.47 22.12 7.17
CA GLY A 11 3.74 23.34 6.85
C GLY A 11 2.90 23.20 5.57
N LEU A 12 3.49 22.66 4.49
CA LEU A 12 2.81 22.40 3.23
C LEU A 12 1.64 21.42 3.41
N PHE A 13 1.87 20.30 4.09
CA PHE A 13 0.82 19.31 4.33
C PHE A 13 -0.32 19.89 5.17
N LYS A 14 -0.04 20.58 6.27
CA LYS A 14 -1.08 21.18 7.12
C LYS A 14 -1.94 22.17 6.35
N ASN A 15 -1.30 23.03 5.55
CA ASN A 15 -2.02 23.97 4.69
C ASN A 15 -2.97 23.27 3.71
N LEU A 16 -2.53 22.16 3.10
CA LEU A 16 -3.36 21.35 2.21
C LEU A 16 -4.49 20.59 2.93
N VAL A 17 -4.22 20.06 4.13
CA VAL A 17 -5.19 19.37 4.98
C VAL A 17 -6.31 20.34 5.40
N ASP A 18 -5.96 21.55 5.82
CA ASP A 18 -6.90 22.60 6.21
C ASP A 18 -7.79 23.03 5.04
N GLN A 19 -7.21 23.18 3.84
CA GLN A 19 -7.95 23.55 2.63
C GLN A 19 -8.93 22.46 2.18
N ASN A 20 -8.55 21.20 2.28
CA ASN A 20 -9.33 20.06 1.77
C ASN A 20 -10.18 19.35 2.84
N LYS A 21 -10.12 19.81 4.11
CA LYS A 21 -10.79 19.17 5.26
C LYS A 21 -10.48 17.68 5.37
N ALA A 22 -9.24 17.30 5.11
CA ALA A 22 -8.81 15.92 5.25
C ALA A 22 -8.64 15.56 6.73
N ASP A 23 -8.96 14.32 7.11
CA ASP A 23 -8.74 13.81 8.46
C ASP A 23 -7.32 13.22 8.56
N LEU A 24 -6.32 14.10 8.55
CA LEU A 24 -4.91 13.72 8.59
C LEU A 24 -4.18 14.49 9.70
N ILE A 25 -3.40 13.77 10.49
CA ILE A 25 -2.52 14.34 11.50
C ILE A 25 -1.10 14.35 10.93
N VAL A 26 -0.49 15.54 10.87
CA VAL A 26 0.85 15.71 10.29
C VAL A 26 1.81 16.27 11.32
N ILE A 27 2.91 15.55 11.51
CA ILE A 27 3.97 15.84 12.47
C ILE A 27 5.32 15.65 11.75
N SER A 28 6.26 16.59 11.93
CA SER A 28 7.64 16.40 11.49
C SER A 28 8.58 16.03 12.64
N ALA A 29 9.59 15.21 12.35
CA ALA A 29 10.65 14.86 13.27
C ALA A 29 11.99 14.70 12.53
N GLY A 30 13.08 14.49 13.26
CA GLY A 30 14.38 14.16 12.70
C GLY A 30 15.09 13.04 13.44
N VAL A 31 15.74 12.14 12.68
CA VAL A 31 16.53 11.01 13.21
C VAL A 31 17.73 11.42 14.07
N GLY A 32 18.21 12.65 13.92
CA GLY A 32 19.30 13.24 14.70
C GLY A 32 19.05 14.71 15.05
N ALA A 33 17.80 15.06 15.37
CA ALA A 33 17.44 16.43 15.74
C ALA A 33 17.78 16.72 17.21
N GLN A 34 18.21 17.94 17.51
CA GLN A 34 18.14 18.48 18.88
C GLN A 34 16.75 19.08 19.08
N ASN A 35 16.11 18.85 20.23
CA ASN A 35 14.75 19.33 20.47
C ASN A 35 14.72 20.84 20.72
N GLY A 36 13.68 21.51 20.22
CA GLY A 36 13.34 22.88 20.56
C GLY A 36 13.99 23.97 19.68
N GLN A 37 14.71 23.61 18.62
CA GLN A 37 15.26 24.59 17.68
C GLN A 37 14.16 25.08 16.72
N PRO A 38 14.12 26.38 16.38
CA PRO A 38 13.22 26.87 15.35
C PRO A 38 13.67 26.40 13.96
N PRO A 39 12.77 26.38 12.95
CA PRO A 39 13.19 26.23 11.57
C PRO A 39 14.18 27.31 11.14
N SER A 40 15.02 27.01 10.15
CA SER A 40 16.00 27.98 9.66
C SER A 40 15.32 29.18 9.00
N GLU A 41 15.96 30.35 9.05
CA GLU A 41 15.40 31.59 8.49
C GLU A 41 15.03 31.45 7.01
N ASN A 42 15.88 30.79 6.22
CA ASN A 42 15.60 30.54 4.80
C ASN A 42 14.41 29.58 4.60
N ALA A 43 14.21 28.59 5.48
CA ALA A 43 13.04 27.72 5.41
C ALA A 43 11.76 28.49 5.76
N ILE A 44 11.80 29.34 6.80
CA ILE A 44 10.67 30.21 7.16
C ILE A 44 10.34 31.13 5.99
N ARG A 45 11.34 31.81 5.43
CA ARG A 45 11.16 32.74 4.31
C ARG A 45 10.61 32.04 3.07
N ALA A 46 11.14 30.87 2.71
CA ALA A 46 10.66 30.12 1.55
C ALA A 46 9.19 29.70 1.67
N MET A 47 8.73 29.44 2.90
CA MET A 47 7.32 29.12 3.19
C MET A 47 6.42 30.36 3.27
N GLN A 48 6.95 31.48 3.75
CA GLN A 48 6.25 32.77 3.75
C GLN A 48 5.90 33.25 2.34
N ASP A 49 6.73 32.95 1.33
CA ASP A 49 6.40 33.21 -0.08
C ASP A 49 5.11 32.49 -0.55
N LEU A 50 4.64 31.48 0.19
CA LEU A 50 3.39 30.76 -0.05
C LEU A 50 2.30 31.09 1.00
N ASP A 51 2.50 32.14 1.80
CA ASP A 51 1.63 32.53 2.93
C ASP A 51 1.48 31.45 4.00
N ILE A 52 2.50 30.58 4.18
CA ILE A 52 2.52 29.53 5.19
C ILE A 52 3.52 29.87 6.28
N ASP A 53 3.03 30.07 7.51
CA ASP A 53 3.89 30.35 8.67
C ASP A 53 4.32 29.06 9.38
N ILE A 54 5.60 28.71 9.25
CA ILE A 54 6.23 27.60 9.98
C ILE A 54 7.05 28.06 11.19
N SER A 55 7.17 29.36 11.46
CA SER A 55 7.99 29.90 12.55
C SER A 55 7.62 29.40 13.98
N PRO A 56 6.36 29.00 14.27
CA PRO A 56 6.02 28.42 15.58
C PRO A 56 6.52 26.98 15.77
N GLN A 57 6.87 26.27 14.68
CA GLN A 57 7.31 24.88 14.77
C GLN A 57 8.61 24.77 15.57
N ARG A 58 8.83 23.62 16.21
CA ARG A 58 10.05 23.35 16.98
C ARG A 58 10.56 21.98 16.61
N SER A 59 11.86 21.89 16.38
CA SER A 59 12.50 20.63 16.05
C SER A 59 12.26 19.61 17.14
N MET A 60 12.07 18.36 16.75
CA MET A 60 11.93 17.22 17.64
C MET A 60 12.65 16.00 17.08
N MET A 61 13.26 15.24 17.98
CA MET A 61 13.86 13.96 17.69
C MET A 61 12.76 12.92 17.50
N MET A 62 12.94 12.08 16.50
CA MET A 62 12.06 10.94 16.29
C MET A 62 12.18 9.96 17.46
N THR A 63 11.05 9.57 18.03
CA THR A 63 10.98 8.63 19.16
C THR A 63 10.33 7.31 18.72
N ALA A 64 10.55 6.24 19.48
CA ALA A 64 9.92 4.95 19.23
C ALA A 64 8.38 5.04 19.29
N ALA A 65 7.83 5.88 20.18
CA ALA A 65 6.39 6.10 20.28
C ALA A 65 5.81 6.71 19.00
N LEU A 66 6.42 7.81 18.52
CA LEU A 66 6.02 8.44 17.25
C LEU A 66 6.16 7.48 16.07
N ALA A 67 7.26 6.73 16.02
CA ALA A 67 7.52 5.75 14.98
C ALA A 67 6.44 4.64 14.98
N SER A 68 6.02 4.18 16.16
CA SER A 68 4.99 3.17 16.30
C SER A 68 3.59 3.70 15.95
N GLU A 69 3.25 4.91 16.39
CA GLU A 69 1.93 5.53 16.19
C GLU A 69 1.69 6.00 14.75
N ALA A 70 2.73 6.37 14.01
CA ALA A 70 2.57 6.86 12.64
C ALA A 70 2.05 5.77 11.68
N ASP A 71 1.02 6.05 10.90
CA ASP A 71 0.57 5.16 9.81
C ASP A 71 1.55 5.13 8.64
N MET A 72 2.18 6.27 8.35
CA MET A 72 3.22 6.43 7.33
C MET A 72 4.35 7.31 7.84
N ILE A 73 5.59 6.95 7.51
CA ILE A 73 6.80 7.71 7.79
C ILE A 73 7.42 8.12 6.46
N ILE A 74 7.53 9.43 6.22
CA ILE A 74 8.00 9.97 4.95
C ILE A 74 9.38 10.60 5.12
N GLY A 75 10.39 9.96 4.55
CA GLY A 75 11.75 10.46 4.50
C GLY A 75 12.04 11.34 3.29
N MET A 76 13.07 12.18 3.44
CA MET A 76 13.52 13.09 2.38
C MET A 76 14.63 12.49 1.51
N THR A 77 15.35 11.48 2.01
CA THR A 77 16.47 10.80 1.36
C THR A 77 16.52 9.35 1.83
N HIS A 78 17.14 8.45 1.07
CA HIS A 78 17.36 7.06 1.46
C HIS A 78 18.15 7.00 2.76
N GLY A 79 19.14 7.86 2.95
CA GLY A 79 19.88 7.94 4.21
C GLY A 79 19.00 8.24 5.43
N HIS A 80 17.89 8.97 5.27
CA HIS A 80 16.91 9.12 6.35
C HIS A 80 16.14 7.82 6.59
N ASN A 81 15.66 7.17 5.53
CA ASN A 81 14.92 5.90 5.62
C ASN A 81 15.79 4.80 6.23
N ASP A 82 17.05 4.71 5.83
CA ASP A 82 18.02 3.75 6.37
C ASP A 82 18.23 3.98 7.88
N MET A 83 18.32 5.24 8.33
CA MET A 83 18.43 5.54 9.76
C MET A 83 17.14 5.24 10.52
N VAL A 84 15.98 5.55 9.96
CA VAL A 84 14.69 5.15 10.55
C VAL A 84 14.62 3.63 10.71
N ASN A 85 14.93 2.89 9.65
CA ASN A 85 14.87 1.43 9.64
C ASN A 85 15.91 0.81 10.59
N LEU A 86 17.09 1.41 10.71
CA LEU A 86 18.11 0.96 11.66
C LEU A 86 17.69 1.19 13.12
N MET A 87 17.08 2.35 13.41
CA MET A 87 16.63 2.70 14.77
C MET A 87 15.32 2.01 15.15
N PHE A 88 14.42 1.82 14.19
CA PHE A 88 13.06 1.30 14.38
C PHE A 88 12.71 0.26 13.31
N PRO A 89 13.29 -0.96 13.34
CA PRO A 89 13.14 -1.93 12.26
C PRO A 89 11.70 -2.34 11.92
N HIS A 90 10.78 -2.25 12.90
CA HIS A 90 9.37 -2.57 12.74
C HIS A 90 8.62 -1.56 11.85
N THR A 91 9.21 -0.41 11.51
CA THR A 91 8.56 0.60 10.66
C THR A 91 8.93 0.47 9.18
N ALA A 92 9.72 -0.53 8.79
CA ALA A 92 10.22 -0.66 7.42
C ALA A 92 9.12 -0.69 6.36
N GLU A 93 8.01 -1.39 6.63
CA GLU A 93 6.88 -1.51 5.70
C GLU A 93 6.07 -0.21 5.54
N LYS A 94 6.27 0.75 6.46
CA LYS A 94 5.56 2.04 6.47
C LYS A 94 6.49 3.24 6.30
N THR A 95 7.73 3.02 5.83
CA THR A 95 8.73 4.06 5.63
C THR A 95 9.01 4.25 4.15
N PHE A 96 8.71 5.44 3.61
CA PHE A 96 8.77 5.75 2.17
C PHE A 96 9.52 7.03 1.90
N LEU A 97 10.03 7.24 0.67
CA LEU A 97 10.50 8.57 0.25
C LEU A 97 9.34 9.45 -0.19
N LEU A 98 9.43 10.76 0.08
CA LEU A 98 8.39 11.71 -0.30
C LEU A 98 8.10 11.68 -1.81
N ARG A 99 9.14 11.58 -2.65
CA ARG A 99 9.01 11.55 -4.12
C ARG A 99 8.99 10.13 -4.69
N GLU A 100 8.77 9.10 -3.86
CA GLU A 100 8.67 7.72 -4.34
C GLU A 100 7.43 7.46 -5.18
N PHE A 101 6.36 8.20 -4.87
CA PHE A 101 5.03 8.08 -5.47
C PHE A 101 4.90 8.75 -6.85
N ASP A 102 6.00 9.30 -7.37
CA ASP A 102 6.07 9.84 -8.71
C ASP A 102 6.76 8.83 -9.65
N ASP A 103 5.93 8.12 -10.42
CA ASP A 103 6.38 7.12 -11.40
C ASP A 103 7.14 7.75 -12.58
N SER A 104 7.03 9.06 -12.79
CA SER A 104 7.74 9.76 -13.87
C SER A 104 9.21 10.04 -13.52
N LEU A 105 9.56 10.03 -12.24
CA LEU A 105 10.91 10.34 -11.78
C LEU A 105 11.82 9.09 -11.79
N PRO A 106 13.02 9.20 -12.40
CA PRO A 106 14.07 8.19 -12.23
C PRO A 106 14.41 7.98 -10.76
N LEU A 107 14.78 6.75 -10.38
CA LEU A 107 15.06 6.37 -8.98
C LEU A 107 16.06 7.29 -8.26
N HIS A 108 17.08 7.78 -8.97
CA HIS A 108 18.12 8.65 -8.41
C HIS A 108 17.67 10.11 -8.20
N GLU A 109 16.53 10.53 -8.76
CA GLU A 109 15.98 11.87 -8.60
C GLU A 109 14.91 11.96 -7.50
N ARG A 110 14.59 10.83 -6.86
CA ARG A 110 13.54 10.75 -5.81
C ARG A 110 14.00 11.29 -4.45
N GLU A 111 15.27 11.63 -4.30
CA GLU A 111 15.80 12.24 -3.09
C GLU A 111 15.69 13.78 -3.13
N ILE A 112 15.44 14.37 -1.97
CA ILE A 112 15.44 15.82 -1.77
C ILE A 112 16.73 16.21 -1.03
N SER A 113 17.65 16.78 -1.81
CA SER A 113 18.94 17.27 -1.35
C SER A 113 18.81 18.22 -0.15
N ASP A 114 19.81 18.21 0.72
CA ASP A 114 19.80 19.05 1.92
C ASP A 114 20.12 20.52 1.60
N PRO A 115 19.23 21.49 1.86
CA PRO A 115 19.49 22.90 1.56
C PRO A 115 20.33 23.60 2.66
N ILE A 116 20.75 22.90 3.71
CA ILE A 116 21.47 23.51 4.84
C ILE A 116 22.73 24.25 4.36
N GLY A 117 22.87 25.51 4.76
CA GLY A 117 24.01 26.37 4.40
C GLY A 117 24.01 26.87 2.95
N CYS A 118 23.03 26.50 2.14
CA CYS A 118 22.91 26.95 0.75
C CYS A 118 22.16 28.29 0.62
N SER A 119 22.12 28.81 -0.61
CA SER A 119 21.42 30.06 -0.94
C SER A 119 19.90 29.92 -0.83
N TYR A 120 19.21 31.06 -0.77
CA TYR A 120 17.75 31.12 -0.68
C TYR A 120 17.05 30.41 -1.86
N GLU A 121 17.62 30.49 -3.05
CA GLU A 121 17.10 29.85 -4.25
C GLU A 121 17.08 28.31 -4.12
N ILE A 122 18.08 27.74 -3.45
CA ILE A 122 18.13 26.28 -3.18
C ILE A 122 17.04 25.88 -2.18
N TYR A 123 16.72 26.73 -1.20
CA TYR A 123 15.58 26.51 -0.31
C TYR A 123 14.25 26.54 -1.08
N CYS A 124 14.10 27.47 -2.03
CA CYS A 124 12.91 27.55 -2.88
C CYS A 124 12.77 26.29 -3.75
N GLN A 125 13.85 25.84 -4.39
CA GLN A 125 13.87 24.60 -5.16
C GLN A 125 13.51 23.39 -4.30
N CYS A 126 14.08 23.30 -3.09
CA CYS A 126 13.79 22.25 -2.14
C CYS A 126 12.30 22.26 -1.73
N ARG A 127 11.75 23.44 -1.42
CA ARG A 127 10.32 23.62 -1.13
C ARG A 127 9.45 23.15 -2.29
N ASP A 128 9.80 23.52 -3.51
CA ASP A 128 9.01 23.18 -4.70
C ASP A 128 9.04 21.66 -4.97
N GLN A 129 10.20 21.02 -4.81
CA GLN A 129 10.32 19.55 -4.87
C GLN A 129 9.51 18.85 -3.78
N ILE A 130 9.49 19.39 -2.56
CA ILE A 130 8.64 18.88 -1.47
C ILE A 130 7.18 18.99 -1.88
N ARG A 131 6.73 20.15 -2.37
CA ARG A 131 5.33 20.36 -2.80
C ARG A 131 4.92 19.39 -3.89
N GLU A 132 5.74 19.22 -4.93
CA GLU A 132 5.51 18.26 -6.00
C GLU A 132 5.42 16.82 -5.47
N GLY A 133 6.32 16.44 -4.56
CA GLY A 133 6.28 15.14 -3.90
C GLY A 133 5.02 14.94 -3.07
N ILE A 134 4.56 15.98 -2.36
CA ILE A 134 3.30 15.96 -1.61
C ILE A 134 2.11 15.78 -2.55
N ASP A 135 2.06 16.48 -3.68
CA ASP A 135 0.98 16.34 -4.66
C ASP A 135 0.93 14.92 -5.23
N SER A 136 2.09 14.34 -5.55
CA SER A 136 2.18 12.94 -6.01
C SER A 136 1.77 11.95 -4.92
N LEU A 137 2.21 12.15 -3.67
CA LEU A 137 1.77 11.35 -2.53
C LEU A 137 0.26 11.47 -2.33
N LEU A 138 -0.31 12.67 -2.35
CA LEU A 138 -1.74 12.88 -2.17
C LEU A 138 -2.54 12.28 -3.33
N LYS A 139 -2.05 12.33 -4.57
CA LYS A 139 -2.67 11.63 -5.70
C LYS A 139 -2.59 10.11 -5.53
N PHE A 140 -1.47 9.59 -5.06
CA PHE A 140 -1.32 8.17 -4.75
C PHE A 140 -2.26 7.77 -3.62
N ILE A 141 -2.28 8.52 -2.52
CA ILE A 141 -3.23 8.39 -1.43
C ILE A 141 -4.64 8.54 -1.97
N GLN A 142 -4.98 9.43 -2.91
CA GLN A 142 -6.34 9.61 -3.44
C GLN A 142 -6.79 8.47 -4.37
N LYS A 143 -5.90 8.08 -5.29
CA LYS A 143 -6.06 6.91 -6.16
C LYS A 143 -6.22 5.65 -5.31
N ASN A 144 -5.48 5.60 -4.21
CA ASN A 144 -5.60 4.60 -3.17
C ASN A 144 -6.60 4.96 -2.07
N ASN A 145 -7.28 6.12 -2.08
CA ASN A 145 -8.33 6.54 -1.11
C ASN A 145 -9.70 6.23 -1.71
N GLY A 146 -9.77 5.94 -3.01
CA GLY A 146 -10.71 4.93 -3.52
C GLY A 146 -10.50 3.56 -2.85
N LEU A 147 -9.37 3.34 -2.16
CA LEU A 147 -9.06 2.19 -1.31
C LEU A 147 -8.82 2.52 0.20
N ILE A 148 -8.79 3.80 0.60
CA ILE A 148 -8.38 4.34 1.92
C ILE A 148 -9.21 5.62 2.22
N THR A 149 -10.54 5.57 2.08
CA THR A 149 -11.37 6.26 3.08
C THR A 149 -11.36 5.41 4.33
N GLY A 150 -11.55 5.96 5.52
CA GLY A 150 -11.79 5.23 6.77
C GLY A 150 -13.02 4.31 6.80
N SER A 151 -13.41 3.71 5.67
CA SER A 151 -13.82 2.33 5.64
C SER A 151 -12.52 1.51 5.78
N THR A 152 -12.41 0.54 6.67
CA THR A 152 -12.42 -0.84 6.15
C THR A 152 -12.87 -0.87 4.68
N GLN A 153 -11.96 -0.65 3.71
CA GLN A 153 -12.01 -1.58 2.59
C GLN A 153 -11.91 -2.89 3.32
N GLN A 154 -13.05 -3.57 3.43
CA GLN A 154 -13.03 -4.95 3.84
C GLN A 154 -12.02 -5.55 2.89
N MET A 155 -10.80 -5.77 3.37
CA MET A 155 -9.89 -6.69 2.74
C MET A 155 -10.76 -7.91 2.53
N VAL A 156 -11.10 -8.14 1.27
CA VAL A 156 -12.14 -9.10 1.01
C VAL A 156 -11.53 -10.43 1.42
N GLU A 157 -12.22 -11.15 2.30
CA GLU A 157 -11.63 -12.32 2.93
C GLU A 157 -11.28 -13.36 1.85
N MET A 158 -12.00 -13.35 0.72
CA MET A 158 -11.78 -14.25 -0.41
C MET A 158 -12.05 -13.61 -1.78
N ALA A 159 -11.10 -13.75 -2.72
CA ALA A 159 -11.32 -13.51 -4.15
C ALA A 159 -11.70 -14.84 -4.83
N LEU A 160 -12.86 -14.92 -5.46
CA LEU A 160 -13.35 -16.11 -6.18
C LEU A 160 -13.23 -15.92 -7.68
N GLY A 161 -12.77 -16.96 -8.38
CA GLY A 161 -12.75 -16.97 -9.84
C GLY A 161 -13.04 -18.35 -10.40
N ALA A 162 -13.79 -18.41 -11.48
CA ALA A 162 -14.02 -19.64 -12.21
C ALA A 162 -14.20 -19.40 -13.70
N ASP A 163 -13.74 -20.35 -14.51
CA ASP A 163 -14.17 -20.44 -15.90
C ASP A 163 -15.55 -21.12 -16.00
N HIS A 164 -16.07 -21.22 -17.22
CA HIS A 164 -17.36 -21.81 -17.51
C HIS A 164 -17.55 -23.23 -16.94
N ALA A 165 -16.49 -24.05 -16.93
CA ALA A 165 -16.53 -25.40 -16.37
C ALA A 165 -16.57 -25.41 -14.83
N GLY A 166 -16.06 -24.36 -14.19
CA GLY A 166 -16.11 -24.17 -12.74
C GLY A 166 -17.34 -23.39 -12.24
N TYR A 167 -18.19 -22.87 -13.12
CA TYR A 167 -19.29 -21.97 -12.78
C TYR A 167 -20.27 -22.55 -11.75
N GLY A 168 -20.68 -23.81 -11.92
CA GLY A 168 -21.61 -24.49 -11.00
C GLY A 168 -21.05 -24.56 -9.57
N LEU A 169 -19.82 -25.07 -9.43
CA LEU A 169 -19.15 -25.17 -8.14
C LEU A 169 -18.86 -23.80 -7.52
N LYS A 170 -18.52 -22.79 -8.33
CA LYS A 170 -18.35 -21.40 -7.87
C LYS A 170 -19.60 -20.89 -7.16
N LYS A 171 -20.79 -21.15 -7.72
CA LYS A 171 -22.06 -20.72 -7.11
C LYS A 171 -22.32 -21.39 -5.76
N ILE A 172 -22.06 -22.69 -5.66
CA ILE A 172 -22.22 -23.44 -4.40
C ILE A 172 -21.30 -22.84 -3.33
N LEU A 173 -20.02 -22.63 -3.67
CA LEU A 173 -19.04 -22.08 -2.74
C LEU A 173 -19.33 -20.61 -2.39
N ALA A 174 -19.76 -19.79 -3.35
CA ALA A 174 -20.17 -18.41 -3.10
C ALA A 174 -21.35 -18.34 -2.11
N ASN A 175 -22.37 -19.21 -2.28
CA ASN A 175 -23.47 -19.32 -1.33
C ASN A 175 -22.97 -19.75 0.06
N TYR A 176 -22.11 -20.76 0.14
CA TYR A 176 -21.53 -21.23 1.40
C TYR A 176 -20.75 -20.12 2.12
N LEU A 177 -19.95 -19.34 1.39
CA LEU A 177 -19.24 -18.19 1.95
C LEU A 177 -20.21 -17.13 2.49
N GLY A 178 -21.28 -16.85 1.74
CA GLY A 178 -22.36 -15.98 2.19
C GLY A 178 -23.04 -16.46 3.48
N GLU A 179 -23.38 -17.76 3.57
CA GLU A 179 -23.96 -18.37 4.77
C GLU A 179 -23.02 -18.32 5.99
N LYS A 180 -21.71 -18.41 5.75
CA LYS A 180 -20.68 -18.28 6.80
C LYS A 180 -20.34 -16.83 7.15
N GLY A 181 -20.91 -15.85 6.47
CA GLY A 181 -20.60 -14.43 6.67
C GLY A 181 -19.18 -14.05 6.25
N ILE A 182 -18.58 -14.84 5.36
CA ILE A 182 -17.24 -14.59 4.81
C ILE A 182 -17.39 -13.64 3.62
N ALA A 183 -16.86 -12.43 3.73
CA ALA A 183 -16.90 -11.46 2.64
C ALA A 183 -16.07 -11.96 1.44
N TYR A 184 -16.66 -11.96 0.25
CA TYR A 184 -15.97 -12.38 -0.96
C TYR A 184 -16.25 -11.46 -2.17
N ALA A 185 -15.33 -11.48 -3.14
CA ALA A 185 -15.42 -10.76 -4.40
C ALA A 185 -15.36 -11.79 -5.54
N ASP A 186 -16.28 -11.69 -6.50
CA ASP A 186 -16.41 -12.63 -7.61
C ASP A 186 -15.84 -12.04 -8.90
N PHE A 187 -14.75 -12.63 -9.36
CA PHE A 187 -14.06 -12.34 -10.61
C PHE A 187 -14.25 -13.45 -11.65
N GLY A 188 -15.13 -14.41 -11.40
CA GLY A 188 -15.38 -15.53 -12.30
C GLY A 188 -16.41 -15.21 -13.40
N CYS A 189 -16.55 -16.14 -14.35
CA CYS A 189 -17.62 -16.07 -15.34
C CYS A 189 -19.02 -16.08 -14.69
N ASN A 190 -19.99 -15.49 -15.40
CA ASN A 190 -21.38 -15.39 -14.93
C ASN A 190 -22.34 -16.33 -15.68
N SER A 191 -21.83 -17.17 -16.57
CA SER A 191 -22.59 -18.14 -17.36
C SER A 191 -21.75 -19.38 -17.68
N GLU A 192 -22.40 -20.39 -18.25
CA GLU A 192 -21.74 -21.61 -18.79
C GLU A 192 -21.16 -21.40 -20.20
N ASP A 193 -21.23 -20.18 -20.73
CA ASP A 193 -20.66 -19.86 -22.03
C ASP A 193 -19.14 -19.97 -21.98
N LYS A 194 -18.56 -20.50 -23.07
CA LYS A 194 -17.12 -20.76 -23.15
C LYS A 194 -16.31 -19.50 -22.77
N ALA A 195 -15.43 -19.67 -21.79
CA ALA A 195 -14.59 -18.62 -21.27
C ALA A 195 -13.17 -19.12 -20.98
N ASP A 196 -12.17 -18.25 -21.13
CA ASP A 196 -10.76 -18.58 -21.00
C ASP A 196 -10.29 -18.46 -19.54
N TYR A 197 -9.96 -19.59 -18.94
CA TYR A 197 -9.51 -19.67 -17.55
C TYR A 197 -8.32 -18.76 -17.16
N PRO A 198 -7.33 -18.44 -18.03
CA PRO A 198 -6.20 -17.61 -17.63
C PRO A 198 -6.58 -16.18 -17.22
N ASP A 199 -7.66 -15.63 -17.76
CA ASP A 199 -8.06 -14.26 -17.45
C ASP A 199 -8.63 -14.16 -16.03
N PHE A 200 -9.52 -15.08 -15.66
CA PHE A 200 -10.04 -15.17 -14.28
C PHE A 200 -8.95 -15.55 -13.27
N ALA A 201 -8.02 -16.43 -13.65
CA ALA A 201 -6.87 -16.77 -12.82
C ALA A 201 -6.00 -15.52 -12.55
N ARG A 202 -5.78 -14.69 -13.57
CA ARG A 202 -4.97 -13.47 -13.46
C ARG A 202 -5.63 -12.44 -12.54
N GLU A 203 -6.94 -12.20 -12.69
CA GLU A 203 -7.63 -11.23 -11.85
C GLU A 203 -7.57 -11.60 -10.36
N VAL A 204 -7.96 -12.84 -10.00
CA VAL A 204 -7.88 -13.31 -8.60
C VAL A 204 -6.45 -13.26 -8.07
N ALA A 205 -5.49 -13.71 -8.87
CA ALA A 205 -4.07 -13.72 -8.48
C ALA A 205 -3.54 -12.30 -8.23
N GLN A 206 -3.89 -11.33 -9.08
CA GLN A 206 -3.50 -9.94 -8.93
C GLN A 206 -4.15 -9.30 -7.69
N THR A 207 -5.44 -9.54 -7.47
CA THR A 207 -6.16 -9.05 -6.28
C THR A 207 -5.53 -9.57 -4.97
N VAL A 208 -5.08 -10.83 -4.94
CA VAL A 208 -4.39 -11.40 -3.77
C VAL A 208 -2.97 -10.85 -3.64
N ALA A 209 -2.24 -10.70 -4.75
CA ALA A 209 -0.88 -10.14 -4.74
C ALA A 209 -0.85 -8.67 -4.28
N ASP A 210 -1.86 -7.90 -4.67
CA ASP A 210 -2.00 -6.47 -4.34
C ASP A 210 -2.56 -6.24 -2.92
N GLY A 211 -2.84 -7.30 -2.16
CA GLY A 211 -3.38 -7.22 -0.80
C GLY A 211 -4.85 -6.78 -0.72
N GLN A 212 -5.55 -6.72 -1.84
CA GLN A 212 -6.98 -6.38 -1.90
C GLN A 212 -7.87 -7.54 -1.41
N SER A 213 -7.35 -8.77 -1.43
CA SER A 213 -8.00 -9.94 -0.82
C SER A 213 -7.01 -10.79 -0.03
N ARG A 214 -7.46 -11.35 1.11
CA ARG A 214 -6.60 -12.14 2.00
C ARG A 214 -6.23 -13.49 1.39
N LEU A 215 -7.17 -14.13 0.70
CA LEU A 215 -7.03 -15.43 0.04
C LEU A 215 -7.73 -15.42 -1.33
N GLY A 216 -7.32 -16.34 -2.20
CA GLY A 216 -8.00 -16.62 -3.46
C GLY A 216 -8.56 -18.04 -3.54
N LEU A 217 -9.62 -18.22 -4.31
CA LEU A 217 -10.24 -19.49 -4.65
C LEU A 217 -10.49 -19.52 -6.17
N LEU A 218 -9.85 -20.46 -6.86
CA LEU A 218 -9.94 -20.62 -8.31
C LEU A 218 -10.49 -21.98 -8.69
N ILE A 219 -11.39 -22.00 -9.67
CA ILE A 219 -12.09 -23.22 -10.07
C ILE A 219 -12.08 -23.33 -11.59
N CYS A 220 -11.64 -24.47 -12.10
CA CYS A 220 -11.94 -24.86 -13.48
C CYS A 220 -12.25 -26.35 -13.52
N ASN A 221 -12.35 -26.94 -14.72
CA ASN A 221 -12.62 -28.38 -14.85
C ASN A 221 -11.67 -29.25 -14.00
N THR A 222 -10.36 -29.05 -14.13
CA THR A 222 -9.32 -29.85 -13.43
C THR A 222 -8.57 -29.07 -12.34
N GLY A 223 -8.68 -27.75 -12.31
CA GLY A 223 -7.90 -26.85 -11.43
C GLY A 223 -6.42 -26.68 -11.81
N ILE A 224 -5.88 -27.53 -12.69
CA ILE A 224 -4.46 -27.50 -13.09
C ILE A 224 -4.12 -26.21 -13.84
N GLY A 225 -4.93 -25.84 -14.84
CA GLY A 225 -4.74 -24.63 -15.64
C GLY A 225 -4.77 -23.36 -14.79
N MET A 226 -5.74 -23.27 -13.87
CA MET A 226 -5.86 -22.16 -12.93
C MET A 226 -4.62 -22.02 -12.05
N SER A 227 -4.15 -23.13 -11.46
CA SER A 227 -2.96 -23.15 -10.61
C SER A 227 -1.71 -22.71 -11.37
N MET A 228 -1.51 -23.18 -12.61
CA MET A 228 -0.37 -22.78 -13.44
C MET A 228 -0.43 -21.29 -13.83
N SER A 229 -1.61 -20.77 -14.16
CA SER A 229 -1.78 -19.36 -14.53
C SER A 229 -1.59 -18.43 -13.34
N ALA A 230 -2.18 -18.74 -12.18
CA ALA A 230 -2.09 -17.92 -10.98
C ALA A 230 -0.66 -17.80 -10.44
N ASN A 231 0.10 -18.91 -10.45
CA ASN A 231 1.51 -18.91 -10.01
C ASN A 231 2.46 -18.09 -10.92
N LYS A 232 2.00 -17.58 -12.07
CA LYS A 232 2.79 -16.62 -12.87
C LYS A 232 2.78 -15.20 -12.30
N VAL A 233 1.87 -14.90 -11.38
CA VAL A 233 1.79 -13.58 -10.72
C VAL A 233 2.75 -13.58 -9.52
N PRO A 234 3.73 -12.65 -9.46
CA PRO A 234 4.61 -12.53 -8.30
C PRO A 234 3.83 -12.33 -7.00
N GLY A 235 4.22 -13.04 -5.93
CA GLY A 235 3.54 -12.97 -4.64
C GLY A 235 2.41 -14.01 -4.45
N VAL A 236 2.01 -14.73 -5.51
CA VAL A 236 1.02 -15.80 -5.43
C VAL A 236 1.67 -17.17 -5.23
N ARG A 237 1.05 -17.96 -4.35
CA ARG A 237 1.33 -19.38 -4.10
C ARG A 237 0.03 -20.14 -4.24
N ALA A 238 -0.30 -20.49 -5.48
CA ALA A 238 -1.52 -21.22 -5.80
C ALA A 238 -1.28 -22.73 -5.70
N ALA A 239 -2.16 -23.43 -4.98
CA ALA A 239 -2.09 -24.87 -4.80
C ALA A 239 -3.37 -25.56 -5.27
N LEU A 240 -3.23 -26.56 -6.14
CA LEU A 240 -4.33 -27.45 -6.49
C LEU A 240 -4.52 -28.46 -5.35
N ALA A 241 -5.74 -28.53 -4.81
CA ALA A 241 -6.11 -29.53 -3.82
C ALA A 241 -7.29 -30.36 -4.30
N HIS A 242 -7.29 -31.63 -3.91
CA HIS A 242 -8.35 -32.59 -4.23
C HIS A 242 -9.13 -33.04 -3.00
N ASP A 243 -8.64 -32.72 -1.81
CA ASP A 243 -9.22 -33.08 -0.53
C ASP A 243 -8.86 -32.05 0.55
N GLU A 244 -9.60 -32.10 1.66
CA GLU A 244 -9.44 -31.19 2.81
C GLU A 244 -8.03 -31.29 3.42
N GLN A 245 -7.48 -32.51 3.54
CA GLN A 245 -6.18 -32.73 4.16
C GLN A 245 -5.07 -32.04 3.36
N THR A 246 -5.09 -32.21 2.03
CA THR A 246 -4.17 -31.57 1.10
C THR A 246 -4.32 -30.05 1.15
N ALA A 247 -5.55 -29.52 1.16
CA ALA A 247 -5.79 -28.08 1.27
C ALA A 247 -5.22 -27.49 2.59
N ARG A 248 -5.36 -28.20 3.71
CA ARG A 248 -4.75 -27.79 5.00
C ARG A 248 -3.23 -27.80 4.94
N LEU A 249 -2.63 -28.86 4.40
CA LEU A 249 -1.17 -29.02 4.32
C LEU A 249 -0.53 -27.98 3.40
N THR A 250 -1.17 -27.62 2.27
CA THR A 250 -0.63 -26.59 1.37
C THR A 250 -0.59 -25.22 2.04
N ARG A 251 -1.59 -24.88 2.88
CA ARG A 251 -1.54 -23.67 3.69
C ARG A 251 -0.47 -23.74 4.78
N GLN A 252 -0.41 -24.84 5.54
CA GLN A 252 0.49 -24.94 6.70
C GLN A 252 1.97 -25.01 6.30
N HIS A 253 2.31 -25.78 5.26
CA HIS A 253 3.70 -26.02 4.88
C HIS A 253 4.20 -25.06 3.81
N ASN A 254 3.34 -24.69 2.86
CA ASN A 254 3.76 -23.88 1.70
C ASN A 254 3.24 -22.43 1.78
N ASN A 255 2.46 -22.10 2.82
CA ASN A 255 1.78 -20.82 2.96
C ASN A 255 1.04 -20.44 1.66
N ALA A 256 0.32 -21.40 1.08
CA ALA A 256 -0.51 -21.16 -0.09
C ALA A 256 -1.56 -20.07 0.24
N ASN A 257 -1.66 -19.07 -0.63
CA ASN A 257 -2.62 -17.97 -0.50
C ASN A 257 -3.73 -18.02 -1.56
N VAL A 258 -3.62 -18.95 -2.52
CA VAL A 258 -4.69 -19.24 -3.49
C VAL A 258 -4.95 -20.75 -3.52
N LEU A 259 -6.20 -21.16 -3.31
CA LEU A 259 -6.65 -22.54 -3.46
C LEU A 259 -7.22 -22.75 -4.86
N CYS A 260 -6.78 -23.79 -5.56
CA CYS A 260 -7.34 -24.20 -6.84
C CYS A 260 -8.10 -25.52 -6.68
N LEU A 261 -9.31 -25.59 -7.22
CA LEU A 261 -10.16 -26.79 -7.23
C LEU A 261 -10.52 -27.19 -8.66
N GLY A 262 -10.68 -28.49 -8.87
CA GLY A 262 -11.19 -29.06 -10.11
C GLY A 262 -12.65 -29.47 -9.96
N ALA A 263 -13.56 -28.79 -10.67
CA ALA A 263 -15.00 -29.05 -10.58
C ALA A 263 -15.38 -30.51 -10.87
N ALA A 264 -14.66 -31.20 -11.76
CA ALA A 264 -14.92 -32.61 -12.05
C ALA A 264 -14.50 -33.58 -10.92
N ALA A 265 -13.63 -33.14 -10.01
CA ALA A 265 -13.06 -33.98 -8.95
C ALA A 265 -13.52 -33.57 -7.54
N THR A 266 -14.36 -32.54 -7.42
CA THR A 266 -14.87 -32.02 -6.15
C THR A 266 -16.33 -32.43 -6.00
N ASP A 267 -16.61 -33.19 -4.95
CA ASP A 267 -17.98 -33.58 -4.59
C ASP A 267 -18.75 -32.36 -4.07
N GLU A 268 -20.01 -32.22 -4.47
CA GLU A 268 -20.89 -31.12 -4.05
C GLU A 268 -21.30 -31.22 -2.57
N ALA A 269 -21.10 -32.39 -1.94
CA ALA A 269 -21.47 -32.67 -0.54
C ALA A 269 -20.43 -32.23 0.53
N LEU A 270 -19.40 -31.48 0.14
CA LEU A 270 -18.37 -30.92 1.03
C LEU A 270 -18.90 -29.77 1.92
#